data_AF-A0A918LJ09-F1
#
_entry.id   AF-A0A918LJ09-F1
#
_cell.length_a   1.000
_cell.length_b   1.000
_cell.length_c   1.000
_cell.angle_alpha   90.00
_cell.angle_beta   90.00
_cell.angle_gamma   90.00
#
_symmetry.space_group_name_H-M   'P 1'
#
loop_
_entity.id
_entity.type
_entity.pdbx_description
1 polymer ?
#
loop_
_entity_poly.entity_id
_entity_poly.type
_entity_poly.pdbx_seq_one_letter_code
_entity_poly.pdbx_strand_id
1 'polypeptide(L)'
;MSQSKSYEFNFEEFNTGPLGEIISKIKGLRGLLDEEFSKYENWWGQENVGDDFADQVGPQMRLEREQIAETLDALTSGFLHLIGAVNNEAGYARAAQSEALDTIHQASGASADGAKR
;
A
#
# COMPACT_ATOMS: atom_id res chain seq x y z
N MET A 1 -4.37 5.27 -35.19
CA MET A 1 -5.01 4.64 -34.02
C MET A 1 -3.92 4.45 -32.97
N SER A 2 -3.82 5.39 -32.03
CA SER A 2 -2.86 5.29 -30.93
C SER A 2 -3.44 4.35 -29.88
N GLN A 3 -2.80 3.20 -29.66
CA GLN A 3 -3.17 2.33 -28.55
C GLN A 3 -2.70 2.99 -27.26
N SER A 4 -3.64 3.48 -26.45
CA SER A 4 -3.37 3.82 -25.05
C SER A 4 -2.88 2.56 -24.37
N LYS A 5 -1.55 2.45 -24.17
CA LYS A 5 -0.98 1.44 -23.27
C LYS A 5 -1.53 1.74 -21.89
N SER A 6 -2.47 0.92 -21.43
CA SER A 6 -2.80 0.83 -20.02
C SER A 6 -1.52 0.49 -19.28
N TYR A 7 -1.02 1.42 -18.47
CA TYR A 7 0.02 1.13 -17.50
C TYR A 7 -0.60 0.24 -16.43
N GLU A 8 -0.58 -1.07 -16.68
CA GLU A 8 -0.90 -2.05 -15.65
C GLU A 8 0.21 -2.04 -14.61
N PHE A 9 -0.20 -1.81 -13.37
CA PHE A 9 0.68 -1.66 -12.24
C PHE A 9 1.34 -3.00 -11.89
N ASN A 10 2.67 -3.05 -11.93
CA ASN A 10 3.44 -4.20 -11.46
C ASN A 10 4.02 -3.91 -10.07
N PHE A 11 3.36 -4.43 -9.03
CA PHE A 11 3.79 -4.29 -7.63
C PHE A 11 5.24 -4.81 -7.40
N GLU A 12 5.75 -5.69 -8.27
CA GLU A 12 7.08 -6.29 -8.11
C GLU A 12 8.24 -5.30 -8.30
N GLU A 13 8.09 -4.28 -9.15
CA GLU A 13 9.17 -3.30 -9.40
C GLU A 13 9.44 -2.38 -8.20
N PHE A 14 8.46 -2.18 -7.31
CA PHE A 14 8.60 -1.37 -6.11
C PHE A 14 9.03 -2.15 -4.87
N ASN A 15 9.10 -3.47 -4.97
CA ASN A 15 9.39 -4.35 -3.85
C ASN A 15 10.88 -4.38 -3.47
N THR A 16 11.75 -3.72 -4.24
CA THR A 16 13.22 -3.83 -4.14
C THR A 16 13.92 -2.59 -3.59
N GLY A 17 13.19 -1.65 -2.97
CA GLY A 17 13.75 -0.43 -2.35
C GLY A 17 13.13 -0.06 -1.00
N PRO A 18 13.45 1.13 -0.43
CA PRO A 18 12.97 1.55 0.89
C PRO A 18 11.44 1.55 1.04
N LEU A 19 10.70 1.81 -0.03
CA LEU A 19 9.24 1.75 -0.04
C LEU A 19 8.72 0.30 0.06
N GLY A 20 9.41 -0.65 -0.59
CA GLY A 20 9.13 -2.08 -0.46
C GLY A 20 9.31 -2.59 0.97
N GLU A 21 10.36 -2.12 1.66
CA GLU A 21 10.54 -2.41 3.09
C GLU A 21 9.40 -1.86 3.95
N ILE A 22 8.95 -0.62 3.68
CA ILE A 22 7.83 -0.02 4.40
C ILE A 22 6.54 -0.79 4.16
N ILE A 23 6.24 -1.17 2.91
CA ILE A 23 5.08 -1.98 2.55
C ILE A 23 5.14 -3.35 3.24
N SER A 24 6.30 -3.99 3.26
CA SER A 24 6.51 -5.27 3.93
C SER A 24 6.26 -5.15 5.45
N LYS A 25 6.83 -4.13 6.10
CA LYS A 25 6.60 -3.85 7.53
C LYS A 25 5.14 -3.61 7.84
N ILE A 26 4.46 -2.80 7.02
CA ILE A 26 3.03 -2.48 7.21
C ILE A 26 2.15 -3.73 7.05
N LYS A 27 2.40 -4.56 6.03
CA LYS A 27 1.70 -5.85 5.87
C LYS A 27 1.96 -6.82 7.04
N GLY A 28 3.13 -6.72 7.67
CA GLY A 28 3.49 -7.52 8.85
C GLY A 28 2.88 -7.04 10.17
N LEU A 29 2.32 -5.84 10.25
CA LEU A 29 1.79 -5.29 11.51
C LEU A 29 0.69 -6.15 12.12
N ARG A 30 -0.16 -6.78 11.29
CA ARG A 30 -1.22 -7.68 11.78
C ARG A 30 -0.64 -8.91 12.49
N GLY A 31 0.41 -9.50 11.93
CA GLY A 31 1.11 -10.62 12.56
C GLY A 31 1.74 -10.23 13.89
N LEU A 32 2.35 -9.04 13.96
CA LEU A 32 2.90 -8.50 15.22
C LEU A 32 1.80 -8.29 16.27
N LEU A 33 0.64 -7.75 15.88
CA LEU A 33 -0.50 -7.57 16.77
C LEU A 33 -0.97 -8.91 17.34
N ASP A 34 -1.15 -9.91 16.48
CA ASP A 34 -1.58 -11.25 16.90
C ASP A 34 -0.54 -11.94 17.80
N GLU A 35 0.76 -11.79 17.52
CA GLU A 35 1.84 -12.28 18.38
C GLU A 35 1.81 -11.63 19.76
N GLU A 36 1.66 -10.30 19.84
CA GLU A 36 1.59 -9.60 21.13
C GLU A 36 0.35 -9.99 21.94
N PHE A 37 -0.82 -10.10 21.31
CA PHE A 37 -2.03 -10.54 22.01
C PHE A 37 -1.94 -11.99 22.50
N SER A 38 -1.35 -12.88 21.69
CA SER A 38 -1.18 -14.30 22.05
C SER A 38 -0.33 -14.50 23.31
N LYS A 39 0.64 -13.60 23.59
CA LYS A 39 1.47 -13.66 24.81
C LYS A 39 0.67 -13.51 26.10
N TYR A 40 -0.46 -12.82 26.02
CA TYR A 40 -1.27 -12.43 27.18
C TYR A 40 -2.69 -13.00 27.13
N GLU A 41 -3.03 -13.80 26.11
CA GLU A 41 -4.39 -14.32 25.89
C GLU A 41 -4.93 -15.06 27.13
N ASN A 42 -4.05 -15.77 27.84
CA ASN A 42 -4.38 -16.54 29.03
C ASN A 42 -4.61 -15.70 30.29
N TRP A 43 -4.41 -14.39 30.22
CA TRP A 43 -4.62 -13.46 31.34
C TRP A 43 -6.05 -12.91 31.38
N TRP A 44 -6.84 -13.17 30.34
CA TRP A 44 -8.16 -12.57 30.12
C TRP A 44 -9.29 -13.62 30.19
N GLY A 45 -9.12 -14.62 31.05
CA GLY A 45 -10.14 -15.64 31.38
C GLY A 45 -10.35 -16.72 30.31
N GLN A 46 -10.92 -17.85 30.73
CA GLN A 46 -11.16 -19.13 30.04
C GLN A 46 -10.15 -20.29 30.24
N GLU A 47 -8.91 -20.05 30.68
CA GLU A 47 -7.93 -21.15 30.87
C GLU A 47 -7.63 -21.50 32.34
N ASN A 48 -7.90 -20.60 33.29
CA ASN A 48 -7.78 -20.84 34.72
C ASN A 48 -9.16 -20.67 35.39
N VAL A 49 -9.78 -21.79 35.76
CA VAL A 49 -11.07 -21.81 36.46
C VAL A 49 -10.93 -21.10 37.81
N GLY A 50 -11.54 -19.92 37.96
CA GLY A 50 -11.69 -19.23 39.25
C GLY A 50 -11.13 -17.81 39.38
N ASP A 51 -10.72 -17.16 38.29
CA ASP A 51 -10.41 -15.73 38.31
C ASP A 51 -11.63 -14.90 37.87
N ASP A 52 -12.47 -14.54 38.85
CA ASP A 52 -13.70 -13.76 38.64
C ASP A 52 -13.43 -12.41 37.94
N PHE A 53 -12.24 -11.82 38.12
CA PHE A 53 -11.87 -10.58 37.48
C PHE A 53 -11.52 -10.81 36.01
N ALA A 54 -10.69 -11.81 35.72
CA ALA A 54 -10.30 -12.16 34.36
C ALA A 54 -11.51 -12.61 33.53
N ASP A 55 -12.44 -13.36 34.12
CA ASP A 55 -13.67 -13.80 33.45
C ASP A 55 -14.63 -12.63 33.15
N GLN A 56 -14.61 -11.56 33.96
CA GLN A 56 -15.40 -10.34 33.71
C GLN A 56 -14.77 -9.44 32.64
N VAL A 57 -13.45 -9.29 32.63
CA VAL A 57 -12.73 -8.38 31.72
C VAL A 57 -12.44 -9.04 30.37
N GLY A 58 -12.34 -10.37 30.33
CA GLY A 58 -12.03 -11.17 29.16
C GLY A 58 -12.84 -10.85 27.90
N PRO A 59 -14.18 -10.83 27.97
CA PRO A 59 -15.02 -10.49 26.82
C PRO A 59 -14.71 -9.12 26.23
N GLN A 60 -14.47 -8.11 27.08
CA GLN A 60 -14.13 -6.75 26.64
C GLN A 60 -12.76 -6.73 25.95
N MET A 61 -11.75 -7.41 26.49
CA MET A 61 -10.41 -7.46 25.90
C MET A 61 -10.41 -8.14 24.51
N ARG A 62 -11.22 -9.19 24.31
CA ARG A 62 -11.39 -9.83 22.99
C ARG A 62 -12.04 -8.89 21.98
N LEU A 63 -13.07 -8.16 22.40
CA LEU A 63 -13.72 -7.15 21.57
C LEU A 63 -12.74 -6.03 21.18
N GLU A 64 -11.96 -5.52 22.13
CA GLU A 64 -10.96 -4.48 21.87
C GLU A 64 -9.87 -4.98 20.91
N ARG A 65 -9.42 -6.24 21.05
CA ARG A 65 -8.50 -6.86 20.08
C ARG A 65 -9.07 -6.84 18.67
N GLU A 66 -10.32 -7.26 18.49
CA GLU A 66 -10.99 -7.27 17.19
C GLU A 66 -11.07 -5.85 16.60
N GLN A 67 -11.45 -4.85 17.41
CA GLN A 67 -11.53 -3.45 16.97
C GLN A 67 -10.15 -2.88 16.57
N ILE A 68 -9.11 -3.19 17.33
CA ILE A 68 -7.73 -2.78 17.00
C ILE A 68 -7.29 -3.44 15.69
N ALA A 69 -7.59 -4.72 15.51
CA ALA A 69 -7.28 -5.45 14.29
C ALA A 69 -7.98 -4.87 13.06
N GLU A 70 -9.29 -4.57 13.16
CA GLU A 70 -10.04 -3.90 12.09
C GLU A 70 -9.48 -2.52 11.75
N THR A 71 -9.12 -1.74 12.78
CA THR A 71 -8.53 -0.42 12.59
C THR A 71 -7.19 -0.52 11.87
N LEU A 72 -6.37 -1.48 12.26
CA LEU A 72 -5.07 -1.73 11.63
C LEU A 72 -5.21 -2.15 10.17
N ASP A 73 -6.17 -3.03 9.86
CA ASP A 73 -6.48 -3.45 8.49
C ASP A 73 -6.93 -2.26 7.64
N ALA A 74 -7.79 -1.39 8.20
CA ALA A 74 -8.25 -0.17 7.52
C ALA A 74 -7.11 0.81 7.24
N LEU A 75 -6.22 1.05 8.20
CA LEU A 75 -5.04 1.90 8.03
C LEU A 75 -4.08 1.34 6.98
N THR A 76 -3.81 0.03 7.04
CA THR A 76 -2.97 -0.70 6.09
C THR A 76 -3.53 -0.55 4.67
N SER A 77 -4.83 -0.81 4.49
CA SER A 77 -5.51 -0.68 3.19
C SER A 77 -5.47 0.76 2.68
N GLY A 78 -5.79 1.74 3.53
CA GLY A 78 -5.77 3.16 3.16
C GLY A 78 -4.39 3.63 2.72
N PHE A 79 -3.35 3.22 3.43
CA PHE A 79 -1.97 3.52 3.06
C PHE A 79 -1.58 2.91 1.71
N LEU A 80 -1.92 1.65 1.46
CA LEU A 80 -1.64 0.99 0.19
C LEU A 80 -2.38 1.66 -0.98
N HIS A 81 -3.62 2.10 -0.77
CA HIS A 81 -4.36 2.89 -1.76
C HIS A 81 -3.70 4.24 -2.05
N LEU A 82 -3.23 4.96 -1.03
CA LEU A 82 -2.53 6.23 -1.21
C LEU A 82 -1.26 6.07 -2.04
N ILE A 83 -0.44 5.06 -1.73
CA ILE A 83 0.75 4.75 -2.54
C ILE A 83 0.35 4.44 -3.98
N GLY A 84 -0.68 3.61 -4.18
CA GLY A 84 -1.18 3.27 -5.51
C GLY A 84 -1.60 4.52 -6.29
N ALA A 85 -2.34 5.43 -5.65
CA ALA A 85 -2.81 6.67 -6.27
C ALA A 85 -1.64 7.60 -6.65
N VAL A 86 -0.69 7.84 -5.74
CA VAL A 86 0.49 8.67 -6.00
C VAL A 86 1.33 8.09 -7.14
N ASN A 87 1.48 6.77 -7.19
CA ASN A 87 2.24 6.13 -8.26
C ASN A 87 1.54 6.20 -9.62
N ASN A 88 0.22 6.00 -9.65
CA ASN A 88 -0.55 6.16 -10.89
C ASN A 88 -0.39 7.59 -11.44
N GLU A 89 -0.49 8.60 -10.58
CA GLU A 89 -0.26 10.00 -10.94
C GLU A 89 1.17 10.22 -11.48
N ALA A 90 2.18 9.68 -10.80
CA ALA A 90 3.56 9.76 -11.28
C ALA A 90 3.79 9.05 -12.63
N GLY A 91 3.06 7.96 -12.89
CA GLY A 91 3.06 7.27 -14.17
C GLY A 91 2.50 8.14 -15.30
N TYR A 92 1.34 8.78 -15.07
CA TYR A 92 0.75 9.73 -16.02
C TYR A 92 1.68 10.91 -16.30
N ALA A 93 2.29 11.49 -15.26
CA ALA A 93 3.23 12.60 -15.41
C ALA A 93 4.44 12.23 -16.29
N ARG A 94 5.04 11.04 -16.07
CA ARG A 94 6.16 10.54 -16.87
C ARG A 94 5.77 10.29 -18.33
N ALA A 95 4.60 9.70 -18.56
CA ALA A 95 4.09 9.45 -19.91
C ALA A 95 3.87 10.77 -20.66
N ALA A 96 3.24 11.76 -20.03
CA ALA A 96 3.04 13.08 -20.62
C ALA A 96 4.36 13.78 -20.94
N GLN A 97 5.37 13.67 -20.07
CA GLN A 97 6.70 14.23 -20.32
C GLN A 97 7.39 13.55 -21.51
N SER A 98 7.30 12.22 -21.61
CA SER A 98 7.85 11.47 -22.75
C SER A 98 7.20 11.89 -24.06
N GLU A 99 5.87 11.99 -24.09
CA GLU A 99 5.12 12.41 -25.28
C GLU A 99 5.44 13.85 -25.69
N ALA A 100 5.60 14.75 -24.72
CA ALA A 100 6.01 16.13 -24.98
C ALA A 100 7.43 16.20 -25.58
N LEU A 101 8.38 15.42 -25.06
CA LEU A 101 9.74 15.33 -25.60
C LEU A 101 9.73 14.75 -27.03
N ASP A 102 9.01 13.66 -27.26
CA ASP A 102 8.88 13.04 -28.59
C ASP A 102 8.28 14.02 -29.60
N THR A 103 7.27 14.79 -29.19
CA THR A 103 6.64 15.83 -30.01
C THR A 103 7.63 16.94 -30.38
N ILE A 104 8.45 17.41 -29.42
CA ILE A 104 9.49 18.40 -29.67
C ILE A 104 10.53 17.85 -30.66
N HIS A 105 10.97 16.60 -30.48
CA HIS A 105 11.93 15.96 -31.38
C HIS A 105 11.40 15.81 -32.81
N GLN A 106 10.12 15.44 -32.97
CA GLN A 106 9.47 15.34 -34.28
C GLN A 106 9.29 16.71 -34.96
N ALA A 107 8.85 17.73 -34.22
CA ALA A 107 8.68 19.09 -34.76
C ALA A 107 10.00 19.74 -35.18
N SER A 108 11.08 19.47 -34.42
CA SER A 108 12.43 19.97 -34.71
C SER A 108 13.04 19.32 -35.97
N GLY A 109 12.68 18.06 -36.26
CA GLY A 109 13.08 17.36 -37.50
C GLY A 109 12.31 17.83 -38.74
N ALA A 110 11.04 18.19 -38.59
CA ALA A 110 10.19 18.65 -39.70
C ALA A 110 10.61 20.03 -40.26
N SER A 111 11.27 20.86 -39.44
CA SER A 111 11.73 22.20 -39.87
C SER A 111 12.96 22.17 -40.79
N ALA A 112 13.72 21.08 -40.80
CA ALA A 112 14.94 20.95 -41.62
C ALA A 112 14.66 20.59 -43.09
N ASP A 113 13.49 20.01 -43.39
CA ASP A 113 13.14 19.53 -44.74
C ASP A 113 12.38 20.57 -45.58
N GLY A 114 11.89 21.65 -44.95
CA GLY A 114 11.21 22.76 -45.63
C GLY A 114 12.14 23.84 -46.22
N ALA A 115 13.44 23.82 -45.91
CA ALA A 115 14.41 24.85 -46.31
C ALA A 115 15.14 24.57 -47.65
N LYS A 116 14.71 23.55 -48.41
CA LYS A 116 15.32 23.16 -49.70
C LYS A 116 14.35 23.18 -50.89
N ARG A 117 13.40 24.11 -50.92
CA ARG A 117 12.58 24.36 -52.11
C ARG A 117 12.74 25.79 -52.60
#